data_AF-A0A3Q3KQC9-F1
#
_entry.id   AF-A0A3Q3KQC9-F1
#
_cell.length_a   1.000
_cell.length_b   1.000
_cell.length_c   1.000
_cell.angle_alpha   90.00
_cell.angle_beta   90.00
_cell.angle_gamma   90.00
#
_symmetry.space_group_name_H-M   'P 1'
#
loop_
_entity.id
_entity.type
_entity.pdbx_description
1 polymer ?
#
loop_
_entity_poly.entity_id
_entity_poly.type
_entity_poly.pdbx_seq_one_letter_code
_entity_poly.pdbx_strand_id
1 'polypeptide(L)'
;KLLAGRCKMKDPEPNRPIHYIPSVGLAPYYTETSTETSLKFFIRLACCYLLRFLFCFLFFQAKQLERKEKELAVISSFYKEQLEILEKKNFDNYKEAAEQYHQAATRAEAHIRPRPTASVCTELQAKVFQCYRENPQQTLHCSSLAKQYMTCVQQAKKVGKCCRLCVWVWVGRVHGRIQKIIWIFV
;
A
#
# COMPACT_ATOMS: atom_id res chain seq x y z
N LYS A 1 22.53 35.59 -29.16
CA LYS A 1 21.07 35.74 -28.89
C LYS A 1 20.36 35.81 -30.24
N LEU A 2 20.10 34.66 -30.86
CA LEU A 2 19.29 34.58 -32.09
C LEU A 2 17.82 34.54 -31.65
N LEU A 3 17.08 35.58 -32.03
CA LEU A 3 15.66 35.73 -31.74
C LEU A 3 14.88 34.59 -32.43
N ALA A 4 14.07 33.90 -31.64
CA ALA A 4 13.13 32.88 -32.10
C ALA A 4 12.11 33.51 -33.06
N GLY A 5 12.30 33.28 -34.36
CA GLY A 5 11.28 33.53 -35.37
C GLY A 5 10.14 32.54 -35.20
N ARG A 6 9.02 33.00 -34.62
CA ARG A 6 7.75 32.28 -34.57
C ARG A 6 7.25 32.10 -36.00
N CYS A 7 7.19 30.86 -36.52
CA CYS A 7 6.41 30.58 -37.73
C CYS A 7 4.92 30.81 -37.40
N LYS A 8 4.40 32.00 -37.72
CA LYS A 8 2.96 32.18 -37.90
C LYS A 8 2.61 31.76 -39.32
N MET A 9 1.77 30.73 -39.46
CA MET A 9 0.99 30.56 -40.68
C MET A 9 0.05 31.76 -40.79
N LYS A 10 0.15 32.50 -41.89
CA LYS A 10 -0.85 33.46 -42.34
C LYS A 10 -1.51 32.86 -43.57
N ASP A 11 -2.85 32.80 -43.56
CA ASP A 11 -3.65 32.22 -44.63
C ASP A 11 -3.40 32.93 -45.98
N PRO A 12 -3.61 32.23 -47.13
CA PRO A 12 -3.08 32.68 -48.41
C PRO A 12 -3.96 33.74 -49.07
N GLU A 13 -3.34 34.82 -49.59
CA GLU A 13 -3.97 35.79 -50.51
C GLU A 13 -3.29 35.73 -51.89
N PRO A 14 -4.03 35.80 -53.01
CA PRO A 14 -3.52 35.49 -54.34
C PRO A 14 -2.97 36.71 -55.08
N ASN A 15 -1.94 36.47 -55.90
CA ASN A 15 -1.37 37.32 -56.95
C ASN A 15 -0.43 38.49 -56.55
N ARG A 16 0.89 38.30 -56.73
CA ARG A 16 1.80 39.30 -57.32
C ARG A 16 3.10 38.64 -57.85
N PRO A 17 3.70 39.11 -58.98
CA PRO A 17 4.80 38.43 -59.66
C PRO A 17 6.17 38.72 -59.02
N ILE A 18 7.10 37.77 -59.15
CA ILE A 18 8.47 37.88 -58.62
C ILE A 18 9.40 38.43 -59.71
N HIS A 19 9.95 39.62 -59.48
CA HIS A 19 11.11 40.13 -60.20
C HIS A 19 12.40 39.50 -59.63
N TYR A 20 13.26 38.98 -60.51
CA TYR A 20 14.61 38.51 -60.18
C TYR A 20 15.64 39.60 -60.53
N ILE A 21 16.53 39.92 -59.59
CA ILE A 21 17.75 40.70 -59.85
C ILE A 21 18.97 39.78 -59.58
N PRO A 22 19.95 39.71 -60.49
CA PRO A 22 21.05 38.76 -60.45
C PRO A 22 22.25 39.29 -59.65
N SER A 23 23.11 38.39 -59.16
CA SER A 23 24.40 38.75 -58.57
C SER A 23 25.50 37.81 -59.06
N VAL A 24 26.37 38.42 -59.86
CA VAL A 24 27.63 38.01 -60.50
C VAL A 24 28.63 37.42 -59.49
N GLY A 25 29.18 36.22 -59.73
CA GLY A 25 30.59 35.99 -60.13
C GLY A 25 31.49 35.66 -58.90
N LEU A 26 32.53 34.83 -58.90
CA LEU A 26 33.43 34.23 -59.90
C LEU A 26 33.84 32.81 -59.45
N ALA A 27 34.18 31.94 -60.40
CA ALA A 27 34.74 30.59 -60.21
C ALA A 27 36.26 30.59 -59.90
N PRO A 28 36.83 29.42 -59.54
CA PRO A 28 37.90 28.90 -60.39
C PRO A 28 37.68 27.44 -60.85
N TYR A 29 38.13 27.20 -62.09
CA TYR A 29 38.23 25.94 -62.86
C TYR A 29 38.80 24.77 -62.02
N TYR A 30 38.13 23.63 -61.82
CA TYR A 30 37.91 22.46 -62.69
C TYR A 30 39.18 21.73 -63.18
N THR A 31 39.56 20.65 -62.48
CA THR A 31 39.88 19.32 -63.07
C THR A 31 39.63 18.20 -62.04
N GLU A 32 38.38 17.82 -61.82
CA GLU A 32 38.03 16.49 -61.28
C GLU A 32 36.99 15.88 -62.22
N THR A 33 37.15 14.60 -62.50
CA THR A 33 36.45 13.83 -63.53
C THR A 33 34.92 13.91 -63.39
N SER A 34 34.24 14.05 -64.53
CA SER A 34 32.79 14.28 -64.73
C SER A 34 31.82 13.36 -63.96
N THR A 35 32.29 12.22 -63.43
CA THR A 35 31.46 11.25 -62.70
C THR A 35 31.39 11.51 -61.19
N GLU A 36 32.35 12.22 -60.58
CA GLU A 36 32.41 12.40 -59.13
C GLU A 36 31.56 13.58 -58.62
N THR A 37 31.40 14.63 -59.44
CA THR A 37 30.58 15.81 -59.13
C THR A 37 29.08 15.52 -59.23
N SER A 38 28.69 14.75 -60.24
CA SER A 38 27.32 14.28 -60.44
C SER A 38 26.89 13.35 -59.30
N LEU A 39 27.73 12.39 -58.91
CA LEU A 39 27.42 11.47 -57.82
C LEU A 39 27.31 12.19 -56.47
N LYS A 40 28.23 13.10 -56.14
CA LYS A 40 28.14 13.94 -54.93
C LYS A 40 26.87 14.81 -54.91
N PHE A 41 26.41 15.30 -56.08
CA PHE A 41 25.16 16.04 -56.21
C PHE A 41 23.92 15.16 -55.98
N PHE A 42 23.86 13.99 -56.63
CA PHE A 42 22.77 13.02 -56.41
C PHE A 42 22.71 12.53 -54.97
N ILE A 43 23.87 12.27 -54.34
CA ILE A 43 23.95 11.89 -52.92
C ILE A 43 23.42 13.02 -52.03
N ARG A 44 23.81 14.28 -52.27
CA ARG A 44 23.30 15.43 -51.50
C ARG A 44 21.79 15.60 -51.65
N LEU A 45 21.27 15.48 -52.87
CA LEU A 45 19.84 15.62 -53.12
C LEU A 45 19.07 14.47 -52.46
N ALA A 46 19.52 13.22 -52.64
CA ALA A 46 18.95 12.05 -51.99
C ALA A 46 18.98 12.17 -50.46
N CYS A 47 20.10 12.64 -49.90
CA CYS A 47 20.24 12.87 -48.46
C CYS A 47 19.28 13.97 -47.96
N CYS A 48 19.11 15.08 -48.69
CA CYS A 48 18.14 16.11 -48.37
C CYS A 48 16.69 15.59 -48.39
N TYR A 49 16.33 14.77 -49.38
CA TYR A 49 15.01 14.14 -49.45
C TYR A 49 14.78 13.15 -48.31
N LEU A 50 15.77 12.29 -48.02
CA LEU A 50 15.73 11.33 -46.92
C LEU A 50 15.63 12.02 -45.56
N LEU A 51 16.43 13.07 -45.32
CA LEU A 51 16.40 13.85 -44.08
C LEU A 51 15.04 14.54 -43.91
N ARG A 52 14.49 15.12 -44.98
CA ARG A 52 13.17 15.77 -44.93
C ARG A 52 12.04 14.77 -44.70
N PHE A 53 12.12 13.59 -45.33
CA PHE A 53 11.17 12.50 -45.11
C PHE A 53 11.24 11.99 -43.68
N LEU A 54 12.44 11.73 -43.17
CA LEU A 54 12.68 11.26 -41.80
C LEU A 54 12.20 12.29 -40.77
N PHE A 55 12.48 13.58 -40.98
CA PHE A 55 12.02 14.64 -40.10
C PHE A 55 10.49 14.74 -40.08
N CYS A 56 9.83 14.64 -41.24
CA CYS A 56 8.37 14.63 -41.33
C CYS A 56 7.76 13.41 -40.61
N PHE A 57 8.36 12.24 -40.78
CA PHE A 57 7.94 11.01 -40.11
C PHE A 57 8.09 11.11 -38.59
N LEU A 58 9.23 11.60 -38.10
CA LEU A 58 9.48 11.82 -36.68
C LEU A 58 8.53 12.85 -36.08
N PHE A 59 8.26 13.95 -36.79
CA PHE A 59 7.30 14.97 -36.33
C PHE A 59 5.88 14.41 -36.25
N PHE A 60 5.46 13.61 -37.23
CA PHE A 60 4.15 12.95 -37.20
C PHE A 60 4.04 11.98 -36.03
N GLN A 61 5.05 11.14 -35.82
CA GLN A 61 5.13 10.23 -34.66
C GLN A 61 5.06 11.02 -33.34
N ALA A 62 5.86 12.08 -33.18
CA ALA A 62 5.83 12.92 -31.99
C ALA A 62 4.44 13.49 -31.70
N LYS A 63 3.70 13.91 -32.74
CA LYS A 63 2.32 14.38 -32.59
C LYS A 63 1.33 13.28 -32.24
N GLN A 64 1.54 12.06 -32.71
CA GLN A 64 0.73 10.91 -32.29
C GLN A 64 0.99 10.56 -30.82
N LEU A 65 2.25 10.53 -30.40
CA LEU A 65 2.62 10.29 -29.01
C LEU A 65 2.03 11.35 -28.08
N GLU A 66 2.14 12.64 -28.42
CA GLU A 66 1.57 13.75 -27.63
C GLU A 66 0.05 13.59 -27.41
N ARG A 67 -0.68 13.08 -28.41
CA ARG A 67 -2.12 12.81 -28.28
C ARG A 67 -2.39 11.65 -27.31
N LYS A 68 -1.62 10.56 -27.44
CA LYS A 68 -1.78 9.37 -26.59
C LYS A 68 -1.40 9.66 -25.14
N GLU A 69 -0.37 10.47 -24.91
CA GLU A 69 0.02 10.91 -23.57
C GLU A 69 -1.10 11.76 -22.92
N LYS A 70 -1.76 12.63 -23.67
CA LYS A 70 -2.90 13.41 -23.16
C LYS A 70 -4.10 12.52 -22.80
N GLU A 71 -4.43 11.56 -23.64
CA GLU A 71 -5.50 10.58 -23.37
C GLU A 71 -5.19 9.79 -22.08
N LEU A 72 -3.96 9.29 -21.95
CA LEU A 72 -3.51 8.56 -20.76
C LEU A 72 -3.49 9.44 -19.51
N ALA A 73 -3.05 10.70 -19.62
CA ALA A 73 -3.00 11.63 -18.51
C ALA A 73 -4.39 11.85 -17.90
N VAL A 74 -5.40 12.10 -18.73
CA VAL A 74 -6.80 12.32 -18.29
C VAL A 74 -7.34 11.09 -17.56
N ILE A 75 -7.12 9.90 -18.11
CA ILE A 75 -7.57 8.65 -17.49
C ILE A 75 -6.82 8.42 -16.17
N SER A 76 -5.50 8.65 -16.15
CA SER A 76 -4.68 8.46 -14.96
C SER A 76 -5.06 9.39 -13.81
N SER A 77 -5.43 10.64 -14.08
CA SER A 77 -5.88 11.58 -13.04
C SER A 77 -7.21 11.14 -12.45
N PHE A 78 -8.14 10.66 -13.28
CA PHE A 78 -9.43 10.15 -12.81
C PHE A 78 -9.27 8.95 -11.87
N TYR A 79 -8.43 7.97 -12.24
CA TYR A 79 -8.22 6.80 -11.39
C TYR A 79 -7.46 7.13 -10.10
N LYS A 80 -6.54 8.10 -10.12
CA LYS A 80 -5.85 8.56 -8.91
C LYS A 80 -6.81 9.17 -7.91
N GLU A 81 -7.71 10.05 -8.36
CA GLU A 81 -8.72 10.66 -7.50
C GLU A 81 -9.65 9.60 -6.87
N GLN A 82 -10.06 8.62 -7.66
CA GLN A 82 -10.91 7.52 -7.17
C GLN A 82 -10.20 6.65 -6.12
N LEU A 83 -8.89 6.42 -6.29
CA LEU A 83 -8.08 5.71 -5.29
C LEU A 83 -7.99 6.50 -3.99
N GLU A 84 -7.72 7.81 -4.04
CA GLU A 84 -7.66 8.64 -2.83
C GLU A 84 -8.99 8.65 -2.06
N ILE A 85 -10.12 8.71 -2.77
CA ILE A 85 -11.45 8.62 -2.15
C ILE A 85 -11.64 7.24 -1.50
N LEU A 86 -11.25 6.17 -2.18
CA LEU A 86 -11.41 4.81 -1.67
C LEU A 86 -10.52 4.56 -0.45
N GLU A 87 -9.27 4.99 -0.49
CA GLU A 87 -8.31 4.91 0.62
C GLU A 87 -8.82 5.67 1.84
N LYS A 88 -9.36 6.88 1.64
CA LYS A 88 -9.96 7.66 2.72
C LYS A 88 -11.16 6.96 3.35
N LYS A 89 -12.11 6.48 2.52
CA LYS A 89 -13.28 5.72 3.01
C LYS A 89 -12.87 4.46 3.76
N ASN A 90 -11.86 3.75 3.25
CA ASN A 90 -11.36 2.54 3.86
C ASN A 90 -10.70 2.83 5.23
N PHE A 91 -9.91 3.90 5.32
CA PHE A 91 -9.35 4.37 6.59
C PHE A 91 -10.43 4.73 7.61
N ASP A 92 -11.45 5.49 7.20
CA ASP A 92 -12.56 5.87 8.07
C ASP A 92 -13.34 4.64 8.56
N ASN A 93 -13.62 3.68 7.68
CA ASN A 93 -14.28 2.42 8.03
C ASN A 93 -13.45 1.59 9.02
N TYR A 94 -12.13 1.50 8.84
CA TYR A 94 -11.27 0.78 9.79
C TYR A 94 -11.27 1.44 11.17
N LYS A 95 -11.25 2.77 11.21
CA LYS A 95 -11.31 3.52 12.47
C LYS A 95 -12.64 3.30 13.18
N GLU A 96 -13.76 3.40 12.46
CA GLU A 96 -15.09 3.14 13.01
C GLU A 96 -15.23 1.69 13.51
N ALA A 97 -14.78 0.71 12.72
CA ALA A 97 -14.80 -0.68 13.12
C ALA A 97 -13.99 -0.91 14.40
N ALA A 98 -12.78 -0.35 14.48
CA ALA A 98 -11.95 -0.45 15.68
C ALA A 98 -12.66 0.13 16.90
N GLU A 99 -13.30 1.30 16.76
CA GLU A 99 -14.07 1.91 17.85
C GLU A 99 -15.28 1.06 18.27
N GLN A 100 -16.05 0.53 17.31
CA GLN A 100 -17.17 -0.37 17.59
C GLN A 100 -16.71 -1.64 18.32
N TYR A 101 -15.59 -2.24 17.91
CA TYR A 101 -15.00 -3.38 18.60
C TYR A 101 -14.59 -3.03 20.04
N HIS A 102 -13.93 -1.89 20.24
CA HIS A 102 -13.55 -1.44 21.57
C HIS A 102 -14.77 -1.22 22.46
N GLN A 103 -15.81 -0.55 21.95
CA GLN A 103 -17.06 -0.37 22.68
C GLN A 103 -17.74 -1.70 23.00
N ALA A 104 -17.78 -2.64 22.06
CA ALA A 104 -18.34 -3.98 22.28
C ALA A 104 -17.55 -4.76 23.34
N ALA A 105 -16.21 -4.67 23.32
CA ALA A 105 -15.35 -5.28 24.33
C ALA A 105 -15.60 -4.66 25.72
N THR A 106 -15.63 -3.34 25.85
CA THR A 106 -15.91 -2.66 27.13
C THR A 106 -17.32 -2.99 27.65
N ARG A 107 -18.32 -3.06 26.76
CA ARG A 107 -19.68 -3.50 27.14
C ARG A 107 -19.66 -4.94 27.62
N ALA A 108 -18.96 -5.85 26.93
CA ALA A 108 -18.83 -7.23 27.39
C ALA A 108 -18.14 -7.31 28.75
N GLU A 109 -17.04 -6.61 28.96
CA GLU A 109 -16.33 -6.53 30.23
C GLU A 109 -17.22 -6.01 31.37
N ALA A 110 -18.05 -4.99 31.13
CA ALA A 110 -18.98 -4.47 32.13
C ALA A 110 -20.06 -5.48 32.55
N HIS A 111 -20.47 -6.38 31.64
CA HIS A 111 -21.48 -7.40 31.90
C HIS A 111 -20.89 -8.71 32.45
N ILE A 112 -19.58 -8.93 32.29
CA ILE A 112 -18.87 -10.05 32.88
C ILE A 112 -18.65 -9.75 34.36
N ARG A 113 -19.53 -10.28 35.23
CA ARG A 113 -19.27 -10.27 36.68
C ARG A 113 -17.93 -10.99 36.95
N PRO A 114 -17.00 -10.36 37.69
CA PRO A 114 -15.86 -11.09 38.26
C PRO A 114 -16.42 -12.23 39.08
N ARG A 115 -16.22 -13.47 38.62
CA ARG A 115 -16.67 -14.64 39.37
C ARG A 115 -15.85 -14.63 40.65
N PRO A 116 -16.46 -14.54 41.86
CA PRO A 116 -15.68 -14.62 43.08
C PRO A 116 -14.97 -15.97 43.06
N THR A 117 -13.65 -15.95 42.96
CA THR A 117 -12.78 -17.10 43.11
C THR A 117 -12.71 -17.46 44.59
N ALA A 118 -13.87 -17.59 45.24
CA ALA A 118 -13.96 -18.18 46.55
C ALA A 118 -13.54 -19.64 46.36
N SER A 119 -12.32 -19.96 46.79
CA SER A 119 -11.82 -21.32 46.83
C SER A 119 -12.84 -22.18 47.58
N VAL A 120 -13.36 -23.19 46.89
CA VAL A 120 -14.38 -24.07 47.46
C VAL A 120 -13.71 -25.00 48.47
N CYS A 121 -14.38 -25.28 49.59
CA CYS A 121 -13.89 -26.16 50.66
C CYS A 121 -12.69 -25.64 51.50
N THR A 122 -12.43 -24.33 51.55
CA THR A 122 -11.32 -23.74 52.35
C THR A 122 -11.32 -24.15 53.81
N GLU A 123 -12.49 -24.15 54.43
CA GLU A 123 -12.62 -24.50 55.84
C GLU A 123 -12.29 -25.97 56.10
N LEU A 124 -12.76 -26.89 55.24
CA LEU A 124 -12.39 -28.30 55.33
C LEU A 124 -10.91 -28.51 55.02
N GLN A 125 -10.36 -27.78 54.06
CA GLN A 125 -8.94 -27.82 53.73
C GLN A 125 -8.07 -27.44 54.94
N ALA A 126 -8.44 -26.37 55.66
CA ALA A 126 -7.74 -25.94 56.86
C ALA A 126 -7.79 -27.01 57.97
N LYS A 127 -8.96 -27.61 58.22
CA LYS A 127 -9.11 -28.66 59.24
C LYS A 127 -8.35 -29.95 58.88
N VAL A 128 -8.29 -30.32 57.59
CA VAL A 128 -7.50 -31.48 57.13
C VAL A 128 -6.02 -31.24 57.38
N PHE A 129 -5.50 -30.06 57.02
CA PHE A 129 -4.10 -29.73 57.28
C PHE A 129 -3.78 -29.68 58.77
N GLN A 130 -4.66 -29.13 59.59
CA GLN A 130 -4.49 -29.10 61.03
C GLN A 130 -4.41 -30.51 61.63
N CYS A 131 -5.31 -31.42 61.23
CA CYS A 131 -5.31 -32.80 61.72
C CYS A 131 -4.00 -33.54 61.40
N TYR A 132 -3.47 -33.40 60.17
CA TYR A 132 -2.19 -34.00 59.79
C TYR A 132 -1.00 -33.39 60.51
N ARG A 133 -1.07 -32.10 60.87
CA ARG A 133 -0.01 -31.41 61.62
C ARG A 133 0.04 -31.89 63.08
N GLU A 134 -1.11 -32.17 63.67
CA GLU A 134 -1.25 -32.63 65.06
C GLU A 134 -0.99 -34.13 65.22
N ASN A 135 -1.19 -34.95 64.16
CA ASN A 135 -1.09 -36.41 64.21
C ASN A 135 -0.15 -37.00 63.13
N PRO A 136 1.16 -36.73 63.18
CA PRO A 136 2.11 -37.17 62.14
C PRO A 136 2.29 -38.71 62.10
N GLN A 137 2.13 -39.40 63.22
CA GLN A 137 2.30 -40.87 63.33
C GLN A 137 0.97 -41.64 63.21
N GLN A 138 -0.17 -40.95 63.28
CA GLN A 138 -1.51 -41.56 63.30
C GLN A 138 -2.41 -40.97 62.21
N THR A 139 -1.89 -40.94 60.98
CA THR A 139 -2.52 -40.33 59.80
C THR A 139 -3.88 -40.93 59.44
N LEU A 140 -4.16 -42.17 59.87
CA LEU A 140 -5.46 -42.83 59.68
C LEU A 140 -6.61 -42.15 60.43
N HIS A 141 -6.37 -41.47 61.55
CA HIS A 141 -7.42 -40.74 62.28
C HIS A 141 -7.98 -39.56 61.48
N CYS A 142 -7.18 -38.97 60.59
CA CYS A 142 -7.60 -37.87 59.71
C CYS A 142 -8.35 -38.34 58.46
N SER A 143 -8.51 -39.65 58.27
CA SER A 143 -9.13 -40.23 57.06
C SER A 143 -10.59 -39.85 56.87
N SER A 144 -11.35 -39.68 57.95
CA SER A 144 -12.75 -39.21 57.90
C SER A 144 -12.84 -37.78 57.37
N LEU A 145 -11.94 -36.91 57.83
CA LEU A 145 -11.86 -35.51 57.42
C LEU A 145 -11.41 -35.36 55.96
N ALA A 146 -10.42 -36.16 55.55
CA ALA A 146 -9.94 -36.21 54.17
C ALA A 146 -11.05 -36.68 53.20
N LYS A 147 -11.87 -37.65 53.60
CA LYS A 147 -13.05 -38.09 52.83
C LYS A 147 -14.06 -36.96 52.66
N GLN A 148 -14.38 -36.22 53.73
CA GLN A 148 -15.30 -35.08 53.65
C GLN A 148 -14.78 -33.97 52.74
N TYR A 149 -13.49 -33.66 52.81
CA TYR A 149 -12.85 -32.71 51.89
C TYR A 149 -12.96 -33.18 50.44
N MET A 150 -12.68 -34.46 50.18
CA MET A 150 -12.78 -35.03 48.83
C MET A 150 -14.21 -34.99 48.28
N THR A 151 -15.21 -35.30 49.12
CA THR A 151 -16.63 -35.18 48.74
C THR A 151 -17.00 -33.75 48.39
N CYS A 152 -16.56 -32.77 49.20
CA CYS A 152 -16.78 -31.35 48.93
C CYS A 152 -16.14 -30.91 47.59
N VAL A 153 -14.91 -31.33 47.30
CA VAL A 153 -14.23 -31.04 46.02
C VAL A 153 -14.95 -31.71 44.84
N GLN A 154 -15.41 -32.95 45.00
CA GLN A 154 -16.15 -33.65 43.94
C GLN A 154 -17.51 -32.99 43.65
N GLN A 155 -18.22 -32.54 44.68
CA GLN A 155 -19.45 -31.77 44.52
C GLN A 155 -19.17 -30.42 43.85
N ALA A 156 -18.12 -29.72 44.27
CA ALA A 156 -17.67 -28.47 43.66
C ALA A 156 -17.29 -28.65 42.18
N LYS A 157 -16.67 -29.78 41.81
CA LYS A 157 -16.37 -30.12 40.40
C LYS A 157 -17.62 -30.40 39.57
N LYS A 158 -18.66 -31.00 40.17
CA LYS A 158 -19.94 -31.28 39.50
C LYS A 158 -20.79 -30.01 39.30
N VAL A 159 -20.80 -29.13 40.29
CA VAL A 159 -21.55 -27.85 40.26
C VAL A 159 -20.79 -26.76 39.51
N GLY A 160 -19.46 -26.82 39.54
CA GLY A 160 -18.55 -26.02 38.74
C GLY A 160 -18.65 -26.43 37.28
N LYS A 161 -19.74 -26.05 36.60
CA LYS A 161 -19.70 -25.88 35.16
C LYS A 161 -18.55 -24.92 34.90
N CYS A 162 -17.45 -25.48 34.41
CA CYS A 162 -16.42 -24.72 33.75
C CYS A 162 -17.17 -23.80 32.81
N CYS A 163 -17.00 -22.49 32.99
CA CYS A 163 -17.45 -21.59 31.95
C CYS A 163 -16.62 -22.02 30.74
N ARG A 164 -17.24 -22.73 29.79
CA ARG A 164 -16.59 -23.13 28.53
C ARG A 164 -16.26 -21.88 27.68
N LEU A 165 -16.52 -20.70 28.22
CA LEU A 165 -16.13 -19.38 27.75
C LEU A 165 -14.89 -18.81 28.48
N CYS A 166 -14.05 -19.64 29.11
CA CYS A 166 -12.65 -19.29 29.36
C CYS A 166 -11.77 -19.80 28.20
N VAL A 167 -12.17 -19.53 26.95
CA VAL A 167 -11.25 -19.60 25.82
C VAL A 167 -10.57 -18.23 25.77
N TRP A 168 -9.46 -18.12 26.50
CA TRP A 168 -8.36 -17.18 26.26
C TRP A 168 -8.70 -15.90 25.49
N VAL A 169 -9.25 -14.88 26.18
CA VAL A 169 -8.91 -13.50 25.83
C VAL A 169 -7.67 -13.12 26.63
N TRP A 170 -6.54 -13.66 26.19
CA TRP A 170 -5.23 -13.08 26.48
C TRP A 170 -4.80 -12.32 25.22
N VAL A 171 -5.62 -11.35 24.79
CA VAL A 171 -5.19 -10.36 23.80
C VAL A 171 -4.42 -9.28 24.56
N GLY A 172 -3.16 -9.58 24.85
CA GLY A 172 -2.07 -8.62 24.83
C GLY A 172 -2.16 -7.39 25.74
N ARG A 173 -2.00 -7.58 27.06
CA ARG A 173 -1.20 -6.62 27.85
C ARG A 173 0.28 -6.83 27.54
N VAL A 174 0.69 -6.55 26.29
CA VAL A 174 2.09 -6.38 25.91
C VAL A 174 2.31 -4.92 25.60
N HIS A 175 2.70 -4.25 26.66
CA HIS A 175 3.37 -2.96 26.74
C HIS A 175 4.30 -2.69 25.54
N GLY A 176 3.92 -1.73 24.69
CA GLY A 176 4.83 -0.69 24.20
C GLY A 176 6.01 -1.07 23.28
N ARG A 177 5.90 -2.08 22.40
CA ARG A 177 6.98 -2.38 21.43
C ARG A 177 6.57 -2.77 20.00
N ILE A 178 5.33 -2.50 19.58
CA ILE A 178 4.88 -2.68 18.18
C ILE A 178 4.88 -1.33 17.45
N GLN A 179 5.99 -0.58 17.52
CA GLN A 179 6.20 0.62 16.69
C GLN A 179 7.38 0.49 15.72
N LYS A 180 7.99 -0.69 15.57
CA LYS A 180 9.17 -0.87 14.72
C LYS A 180 9.09 -2.00 13.70
N ILE A 181 7.90 -2.28 13.15
CA ILE A 181 7.78 -3.21 12.00
C ILE A 181 7.17 -2.53 10.75
N ILE A 182 6.79 -1.25 10.81
CA ILE A 182 6.38 -0.48 9.63
C ILE A 182 7.40 0.65 9.42
N TRP A 183 8.65 0.28 9.21
CA TRP A 183 9.68 1.11 8.60
C TRP A 183 10.69 0.17 7.96
N ILE A 184 10.33 -0.41 6.81
CA ILE A 184 11.20 -0.61 5.65
C ILE A 184 10.25 -0.58 4.46
N PHE A 185 10.26 0.57 3.78
CA PHE A 185 9.73 0.78 2.45
C PHE A 185 10.84 0.36 1.48
N VAL A 186 10.66 -0.77 0.77
CA VAL A 186 10.89 -0.98 -0.67
C VAL A 186 9.92 -2.09 -1.08
#